data_AF-A0AAN0XZ45-F1
#
_entry.id   AF-A0AAN0XZ45-F1
#
_cell.length_a   1.000
_cell.length_b   1.000
_cell.length_c   1.000
_cell.angle_alpha   90.00
_cell.angle_beta   90.00
_cell.angle_gamma   90.00
#
_symmetry.space_group_name_H-M   'P 1'
#
loop_
_entity.id
_entity.type
_entity.pdbx_description
1 polymer ?
#
loop_
_entity_poly.entity_id
_entity_poly.type
_entity_poly.pdbx_seq_one_letter_code
_entity_poly.pdbx_strand_id
1 'polypeptide(L)'
;MSKSIFLIDADAIGTDAILKVCEYVREHKNITAYFAHNQNNQTTTSILSQVCSERIRKLGCPNYKQSADMGLSFMLGAELATNMQNIDTVKLFSNDKTLKRNVRWLCNINKLEFSHSYISAITKQSITFH
;
A
#
# COMPACT_ATOMS: atom_id res chain seq x y z
N MET A 1 3.00 5.95 -19.86
CA MET A 1 2.05 5.04 -19.18
C MET A 1 1.93 5.50 -17.75
N SER A 2 0.72 5.79 -17.30
CA SER A 2 0.39 6.21 -15.92
C SER A 2 0.75 5.11 -14.91
N LYS A 3 1.49 5.43 -13.85
CA LYS A 3 1.77 4.51 -12.73
C LYS A 3 0.86 4.78 -11.54
N SER A 4 0.50 3.72 -10.84
CA SER A 4 -0.25 3.77 -9.59
C SER A 4 0.57 3.22 -8.44
N ILE A 5 0.49 3.89 -7.28
CA ILE A 5 1.13 3.44 -6.04
C ILE A 5 0.08 2.93 -5.07
N PHE A 6 0.22 1.68 -4.64
CA PHE A 6 -0.62 1.10 -3.60
C PHE A 6 0.15 1.13 -2.28
N LEU A 7 -0.46 1.69 -1.24
CA LEU A 7 0.06 1.72 0.12
C LEU A 7 -0.82 0.82 0.99
N ILE A 8 -0.22 -0.18 1.62
CA ILE A 8 -0.94 -1.23 2.32
C ILE A 8 -0.43 -1.35 3.75
N ASP A 9 -1.35 -1.17 4.69
CA ASP A 9 -1.19 -1.57 6.09
C ASP A 9 -1.56 -3.05 6.22
N ALA A 10 -0.55 -3.91 6.09
CA ALA A 10 -0.73 -5.35 5.88
C ALA A 10 -1.38 -6.02 7.10
N ASP A 11 -1.03 -5.60 8.31
CA ASP A 11 -1.59 -6.17 9.53
C ASP A 11 -3.04 -5.75 9.76
N ALA A 12 -3.45 -4.59 9.26
CA ALA A 12 -4.84 -4.16 9.32
C ALA A 12 -5.75 -4.92 8.35
N ILE A 13 -5.22 -5.39 7.20
CA ILE A 13 -6.02 -5.99 6.13
C ILE A 13 -6.14 -7.52 6.18
N GLY A 14 -5.21 -8.20 6.87
CA GLY A 14 -5.20 -9.66 6.97
C GLY A 14 -4.64 -10.37 5.72
N THR A 15 -4.36 -11.66 5.86
CA THR A 15 -3.59 -12.47 4.92
C THR A 15 -4.25 -12.65 3.55
N ASP A 16 -5.56 -12.94 3.52
CA ASP A 16 -6.29 -13.19 2.28
C ASP A 16 -6.35 -11.92 1.41
N ALA A 17 -6.49 -10.76 2.05
CA ALA A 17 -6.48 -9.47 1.35
C ALA A 17 -5.09 -9.17 0.79
N ILE A 18 -4.01 -9.48 1.52
CA ILE A 18 -2.63 -9.34 1.01
C ILE A 18 -2.48 -10.13 -0.28
N LEU A 19 -2.87 -11.41 -0.29
CA LEU A 19 -2.73 -12.28 -1.47
C LEU A 19 -3.50 -11.74 -2.68
N LYS A 20 -4.76 -11.33 -2.50
CA LYS A 20 -5.59 -10.73 -3.56
C LYS A 20 -4.97 -9.46 -4.13
N VAL A 21 -4.44 -8.57 -3.27
CA VAL A 21 -3.75 -7.36 -3.74
C VAL A 21 -2.50 -7.73 -4.52
N CYS A 22 -1.72 -8.70 -4.06
CA CYS A 22 -0.52 -9.17 -4.76
C CYS A 22 -0.83 -9.78 -6.13
N GLU A 23 -1.89 -10.60 -6.25
CA GLU A 23 -2.37 -11.13 -7.53
C GLU A 23 -2.73 -9.99 -8.49
N TYR A 24 -3.54 -9.04 -8.03
CA TYR A 24 -3.93 -7.89 -8.84
C TYR A 24 -2.72 -7.07 -9.33
N VAL A 25 -1.75 -6.81 -8.44
CA VAL A 25 -0.51 -6.08 -8.79
C VAL A 25 0.30 -6.86 -9.84
N ARG A 26 0.35 -8.20 -9.76
CA ARG A 26 1.08 -9.01 -10.76
C ARG A 26 0.46 -8.87 -12.14
N GLU A 27 -0.86 -8.87 -12.24
CA GLU A 27 -1.61 -8.69 -13.49
C GLU A 27 -1.45 -7.28 -14.08
N HIS A 28 -1.27 -6.25 -13.23
CA HIS A 28 -1.24 -4.85 -13.65
C HIS A 28 0.17 -4.25 -13.54
N LYS A 29 0.91 -4.26 -14.65
CA LYS A 29 2.34 -3.87 -14.72
C LYS A 29 2.64 -2.43 -14.29
N ASN A 30 1.65 -1.55 -14.32
CA ASN A 30 1.78 -0.14 -13.95
C ASN A 30 1.63 0.14 -12.44
N ILE A 31 1.40 -0.90 -11.63
CA ILE A 31 1.18 -0.77 -10.19
C ILE A 31 2.44 -1.19 -9.43
N THR A 32 2.82 -0.37 -8.45
CA THR A 32 3.79 -0.72 -7.40
C THR A 32 3.11 -0.67 -6.05
N ALA A 33 3.29 -1.71 -5.24
CA ALA A 33 2.64 -1.88 -3.95
C ALA A 33 3.65 -1.94 -2.80
N TYR A 34 3.39 -1.20 -1.73
CA TYR A 34 4.19 -1.14 -0.50
C TYR A 34 3.38 -1.69 0.66
N PHE A 35 3.86 -2.77 1.26
CA PHE A 35 3.21 -3.46 2.39
C PHE A 35 3.98 -3.18 3.67
N ALA A 36 3.47 -2.28 4.51
CA ALA A 36 3.97 -2.10 5.87
C ALA A 36 3.34 -3.13 6.79
N HIS A 37 4.19 -3.77 7.60
CA HIS A 37 3.78 -4.75 8.60
C HIS A 37 4.68 -4.66 9.82
N ASN A 38 4.15 -5.03 10.98
CA ASN A 38 4.94 -5.31 12.15
C ASN A 38 5.88 -6.47 11.85
N GLN A 39 7.19 -6.23 11.90
CA GLN A 39 8.20 -7.25 11.62
C GLN A 39 8.13 -8.46 12.58
N ASN A 40 7.50 -8.28 13.75
CA ASN A 40 7.28 -9.35 14.72
C ASN A 40 6.06 -10.23 14.39
N ASN A 41 5.19 -9.82 13.45
CA ASN A 41 4.07 -10.64 12.98
C ASN A 41 4.57 -11.68 11.97
N GLN A 42 5.00 -12.84 12.48
CA GLN A 42 5.63 -13.90 11.67
C GLN A 42 4.76 -14.37 10.49
N THR A 43 3.44 -14.42 10.65
CA THR A 43 2.51 -14.84 9.59
C THR A 43 2.55 -13.85 8.43
N THR A 44 2.35 -12.55 8.70
CA THR A 44 2.42 -11.50 7.66
C THR A 44 3.82 -11.44 7.03
N THR A 45 4.88 -11.49 7.85
CA THR A 45 6.27 -11.48 7.38
C THR A 45 6.56 -12.63 6.41
N SER A 46 6.08 -13.84 6.73
CA SER A 46 6.31 -15.03 5.91
C SER A 46 5.60 -14.92 4.56
N ILE A 47 4.32 -14.54 4.56
CA ILE A 47 3.53 -14.36 3.34
C ILE A 47 4.16 -13.29 2.45
N LEU A 48 4.47 -12.12 3.01
CA LEU A 48 5.08 -11.02 2.25
C LEU A 48 6.43 -11.44 1.65
N SER A 49 7.22 -12.23 2.37
CA SER A 49 8.50 -12.74 1.85
C SER A 49 8.34 -13.67 0.65
N GLN A 50 7.23 -14.42 0.55
CA GLN A 50 6.95 -15.31 -0.58
C GLN A 50 6.41 -14.55 -1.81
N VAL A 51 5.72 -13.43 -1.61
CA VAL A 51 5.06 -12.68 -2.69
C VAL A 51 5.83 -11.45 -3.19
N CYS A 52 6.88 -11.05 -2.46
CA CYS A 52 7.75 -9.94 -2.82
C CYS A 52 8.30 -10.05 -4.24
N SER A 53 8.36 -8.91 -4.92
CA SER A 53 8.94 -8.75 -6.26
C SER A 53 9.35 -7.30 -6.46
N GLU A 54 9.90 -6.95 -7.63
CA GLU A 54 10.29 -5.57 -7.95
C GLU A 54 9.17 -4.54 -7.69
N ARG A 55 7.91 -4.95 -7.94
CA ARG A 55 6.70 -4.13 -7.80
C ARG A 55 5.88 -4.43 -6.53
N ILE A 56 6.26 -5.45 -5.75
CA ILE A 56 5.60 -5.81 -4.48
C ILE A 56 6.66 -5.75 -3.40
N ARG A 57 6.67 -4.65 -2.65
CA ARG A 57 7.72 -4.32 -1.70
C ARG A 57 7.19 -4.44 -0.28
N LYS A 58 7.85 -5.26 0.54
CA LYS A 58 7.57 -5.34 1.98
C LYS A 58 8.38 -4.30 2.75
N LEU A 59 7.77 -3.70 3.76
CA LEU A 59 8.38 -2.79 4.71
C LEU A 59 8.21 -3.42 6.11
N GLY A 60 9.29 -3.98 6.64
CA GLY A 60 9.33 -4.48 8.00
C GLY A 60 9.40 -3.30 8.97
N CYS A 61 8.35 -3.11 9.76
CA CYS A 61 8.23 -2.00 10.69
C CYS A 61 8.45 -2.51 12.12
N PRO A 62 9.27 -1.82 12.93
CA PRO A 62 9.43 -2.16 14.34
C PRO A 62 8.11 -2.03 15.11
N ASN A 63 7.97 -2.81 16.20
CA ASN A 63 6.75 -2.89 16.99
C ASN A 63 6.57 -1.70 17.95
N TYR A 64 6.44 -0.49 17.41
CA TYR A 64 6.00 0.68 18.16
C TYR A 64 4.94 1.46 17.37
N LYS A 65 4.20 2.29 18.09
CA LYS A 65 3.06 3.04 17.56
C LYS A 65 3.48 3.89 16.35
N GLN A 66 2.68 3.84 15.27
CA GLN A 66 2.87 4.60 14.01
C GLN A 66 4.10 4.23 13.14
N SER A 67 4.85 3.18 13.45
CA SER A 67 5.99 2.77 12.61
C SER A 67 5.58 2.43 11.18
N ALA A 68 4.44 1.74 11.01
CA ALA A 68 3.87 1.43 9.70
C ALA A 68 3.42 2.68 8.94
N ASP A 69 2.74 3.60 9.63
CA ASP A 69 2.27 4.87 9.05
C ASP A 69 3.44 5.70 8.53
N MET A 70 4.50 5.79 9.33
CA MET A 70 5.74 6.48 8.97
C MET A 70 6.41 5.80 7.78
N GLY A 71 6.51 4.47 7.79
CA GLY A 71 7.10 3.69 6.70
C GLY A 71 6.37 3.91 5.36
N LEU A 72 5.04 3.83 5.36
CA LEU A 72 4.23 4.06 4.15
C LEU A 72 4.33 5.50 3.66
N SER A 73 4.27 6.47 4.56
CA SER A 73 4.38 7.90 4.21
C SER A 73 5.77 8.23 3.65
N PHE A 74 6.82 7.69 4.27
CA PHE A 74 8.20 7.84 3.81
C PHE A 74 8.38 7.24 2.41
N MET A 75 7.91 6.01 2.19
CA MET A 75 8.04 5.35 0.88
C MET A 75 7.28 6.07 -0.22
N LEU A 76 6.08 6.59 0.07
CA LEU A 76 5.37 7.44 -0.88
C LEU A 76 6.20 8.69 -1.22
N GLY A 77 6.71 9.39 -0.20
CA GLY A 77 7.56 10.56 -0.41
C GLY A 77 8.79 10.27 -1.27
N ALA A 78 9.47 9.14 -1.01
CA ALA A 78 10.63 8.71 -1.77
C ALA A 78 10.30 8.38 -3.24
N GLU A 79 9.17 7.71 -3.48
CA GLU A 79 8.70 7.43 -4.85
C GLU A 79 8.32 8.70 -5.58
N LEU A 80 7.66 9.64 -4.92
CA LEU A 80 7.33 10.93 -5.52
C LEU A 80 8.61 11.72 -5.83
N ALA A 81 9.60 11.75 -4.94
CA ALA A 81 10.86 12.43 -5.20
C ALA A 81 11.62 11.87 -6.42
N THR A 82 11.46 10.58 -6.72
CA THR A 82 12.21 9.89 -7.79
C THR A 82 11.43 9.78 -9.10
N ASN A 83 10.11 9.59 -9.01
CA ASN A 83 9.27 9.14 -10.12
C ASN A 83 8.03 10.02 -10.34
N MET A 84 7.95 11.23 -9.76
CA MET A 84 6.75 12.08 -9.76
C MET A 84 6.05 12.18 -11.12
N GLN A 85 6.81 12.39 -12.20
CA GLN A 85 6.28 12.59 -13.55
C GLN A 85 5.51 11.38 -14.12
N ASN A 86 5.64 10.22 -13.47
CA ASN A 86 5.04 8.98 -13.92
C ASN A 86 3.95 8.47 -12.97
N ILE A 87 3.73 9.11 -11.81
CA ILE A 87 2.76 8.67 -10.80
C ILE A 87 1.54 9.56 -10.91
N ASP A 88 0.38 8.97 -11.19
CA ASP A 88 -0.88 9.73 -11.28
C ASP A 88 -1.83 9.41 -10.12
N THR A 89 -1.80 8.15 -9.64
CA THR A 89 -2.78 7.67 -8.67
C THR A 89 -2.11 7.01 -7.47
N VAL A 90 -2.62 7.30 -6.27
CA VAL A 90 -2.25 6.65 -5.02
C VAL A 90 -3.49 6.01 -4.40
N LYS A 91 -3.40 4.72 -4.08
CA LYS A 91 -4.46 3.97 -3.40
C LYS A 91 -3.99 3.50 -2.04
N LEU A 92 -4.72 3.86 -0.99
CA LEU A 92 -4.44 3.43 0.38
C LEU A 92 -5.39 2.32 0.82
N PHE A 93 -4.82 1.28 1.42
CA PHE A 93 -5.50 0.18 2.08
C PHE A 93 -5.12 0.17 3.55
N SER A 94 -5.96 0.77 4.40
CA SER A 94 -5.75 0.83 5.85
C SER A 94 -7.05 1.21 6.56
N ASN A 95 -7.18 0.84 7.83
CA ASN A 95 -8.25 1.31 8.71
C ASN A 95 -7.87 2.59 9.47
N ASP A 96 -6.60 3.02 9.39
CA ASP A 96 -6.08 4.16 10.15
C ASP A 96 -6.49 5.50 9.52
N LYS A 97 -7.21 6.32 10.30
CA LYS A 97 -7.68 7.65 9.88
C LYS A 97 -6.56 8.69 9.81
N THR A 98 -5.54 8.57 10.65
CA THR A 98 -4.36 9.44 10.69
C THR A 98 -3.51 9.21 9.44
N LEU A 99 -3.20 7.94 9.14
CA LEU A 99 -2.49 7.56 7.92
C LEU A 99 -3.22 8.03 6.67
N LYS A 100 -4.55 7.82 6.61
CA LYS A 100 -5.39 8.33 5.52
C LYS A 100 -5.23 9.83 5.33
N ARG A 101 -5.26 10.61 6.41
CA ARG A 101 -5.11 12.07 6.34
C ARG A 101 -3.73 12.45 5.83
N ASN A 102 -2.68 11.80 6.29
CA ASN A 102 -1.30 12.09 5.90
C ASN A 102 -1.05 11.78 4.42
N VAL A 103 -1.47 10.60 3.95
CA VAL A 103 -1.35 10.20 2.54
C VAL A 103 -2.18 11.13 1.65
N ARG A 104 -3.42 11.46 2.05
CA ARG A 104 -4.26 12.39 1.28
C ARG A 104 -3.61 13.77 1.15
N TRP A 105 -3.01 14.28 2.24
CA TRP A 105 -2.30 15.55 2.20
C TRP A 105 -1.11 15.50 1.22
N LEU A 106 -0.29 14.43 1.28
CA LEU A 106 0.81 14.21 0.32
C LEU A 106 0.33 14.14 -1.13
N CYS A 107 -0.81 13.49 -1.39
CA CYS A 107 -1.37 13.42 -2.74
C CYS A 107 -1.85 14.80 -3.23
N ASN A 108 -2.55 15.56 -2.37
CA ASN A 108 -3.08 16.86 -2.73
C ASN A 108 -1.98 17.87 -3.10
N ILE A 109 -0.90 17.94 -2.32
CA ILE A 109 0.21 18.88 -2.62
C ILE A 109 0.93 18.52 -3.93
N ASN A 110 0.89 17.25 -4.32
CA ASN A 110 1.50 16.73 -5.55
C ASN A 110 0.50 16.59 -6.71
N LYS A 111 -0.76 17.04 -6.53
CA LYS A 111 -1.85 16.94 -7.53
C LYS A 111 -2.11 15.50 -8.03
N LEU A 112 -1.94 14.52 -7.15
CA LEU A 112 -2.21 13.11 -7.44
C LEU A 112 -3.67 12.77 -7.16
N GLU A 113 -4.21 11.84 -7.94
CA GLU A 113 -5.47 11.19 -7.60
C GLU A 113 -5.28 10.32 -6.36
N PHE A 114 -6.21 10.41 -5.40
CA PHE A 114 -6.15 9.64 -4.15
C PHE A 114 -7.45 8.88 -3.92
N SER A 115 -7.34 7.57 -3.76
CA SER A 115 -8.43 6.70 -3.34
C SER A 115 -8.08 5.93 -2.06
N HIS A 116 -9.10 5.63 -1.24
CA HIS A 116 -8.96 4.91 0.02
C HIS A 116 -9.99 3.79 0.10
N SER A 117 -9.56 2.58 0.39
CA SER A 117 -10.42 1.41 0.49
C SER A 117 -10.33 0.78 1.88
N TYR A 118 -11.50 0.59 2.52
CA TYR A 118 -11.66 -0.21 3.72
C TYR A 118 -11.91 -1.69 3.34
N ILE A 119 -11.39 -2.62 4.14
CA ILE A 119 -11.36 -4.08 3.85
C ILE A 119 -12.76 -4.71 3.72
N SER A 120 -13.79 -4.11 4.31
CA SER A 120 -15.18 -4.53 4.13
C SER A 120 -15.64 -4.52 2.67
N ALA A 121 -14.95 -3.77 1.79
CA ALA A 121 -15.17 -3.77 0.34
C ALA A 121 -14.40 -4.87 -0.43
N ILE A 122 -13.34 -5.44 0.16
CA ILE A 122 -12.43 -6.42 -0.50
C ILE A 122 -12.92 -7.86 -0.30
N THR A 123 -13.69 -8.10 0.76
CA THR A 123 -14.15 -9.44 1.18
C THR A 123 -15.53 -9.82 0.66
N LYS A 124 -16.36 -8.87 0.19
CA LYS A 124 -17.77 -9.13 -0.20
C LYS A 124 -18.07 -9.14 -1.69
N GLN A 125 -17.22 -8.61 -2.56
CA GLN A 125 -17.47 -8.57 -4.01
C GLN A 125 -16.16 -8.73 -4.78
N SER A 126 -16.24 -9.35 -5.96
CA SER A 126 -15.24 -9.30 -7.02
C SER A 126 -14.73 -7.87 -7.14
N ILE A 127 -13.46 -7.64 -6.79
CA ILE A 127 -12.94 -6.28 -6.70
C ILE A 127 -12.91 -5.70 -8.11
N THR A 128 -13.73 -4.67 -8.35
CA THR A 128 -13.54 -3.79 -9.49
C THR A 128 -12.54 -2.73 -9.06
N PHE A 129 -11.28 -2.96 -9.40
CA PHE A 129 -10.26 -1.93 -9.34
C PHE A 129 -10.47 -1.03 -10.57
N HIS A 130 -11.36 -0.03 -10.43
CA HIS A 130 -11.47 1.06 -11.40
C HIS A 130 -10.32 2.03 -11.22
#